data_AF-A0A382GT66-F1
#
_entry.id   AF-A0A382GT66-F1
#
_cell.length_a   1.000
_cell.length_b   1.000
_cell.length_c   1.000
_cell.angle_alpha   90.00
_cell.angle_beta   90.00
_cell.angle_gamma   90.00
#
_symmetry.space_group_name_H-M   'P 1'
#
loop_
_entity.id
_entity.type
_entity.pdbx_description
1 polymer ?
#
loop_
_entity_poly.entity_id
_entity_poly.type
_entity_poly.pdbx_seq_one_letter_code
_entity_poly.pdbx_strand_id
1 'polypeptide(L)'
;MLFKIALKNLLGARLRTFLNVLVTAFSFFLILFMSAMYDGMLQHAKQVTMDTEIAGGAYWHPEYDPLDPLTFEDAHSVPPAAVQALVDEKKAFPVLVSQASIYPG
;
A
#
# COMPACT_ATOMS: atom_id res chain seq x y z
N MET A 1 46.01 -7.11 20.09
CA MET A 1 47.00 -7.16 18.97
C MET A 1 46.32 -7.29 17.59
N LEU A 2 45.39 -8.23 17.41
CA LEU A 2 44.70 -8.47 16.12
C LEU A 2 44.02 -7.23 15.50
N PHE A 3 43.23 -6.46 16.27
CA PHE A 3 42.55 -5.25 15.77
C PHE A 3 43.50 -4.21 15.19
N LYS A 4 44.64 -3.96 15.86
CA LYS A 4 45.67 -3.02 15.38
C LYS A 4 46.31 -3.51 14.07
N ILE A 5 46.54 -4.82 13.93
CA ILE A 5 47.12 -5.41 12.73
C ILE A 5 46.13 -5.37 11.57
N ALA A 6 44.85 -5.69 11.82
CA ALA A 6 43.78 -5.58 10.83
C ALA A 6 43.63 -4.15 10.31
N LEU A 7 43.61 -3.15 11.20
CA LEU A 7 43.51 -1.74 10.81
C LEU A 7 44.72 -1.27 9.98
N LYS A 8 45.93 -1.73 10.34
CA LYS A 8 47.16 -1.46 9.58
C LYS A 8 47.12 -2.08 8.19
N ASN A 9 46.58 -3.29 8.04
CA ASN A 9 46.38 -3.92 6.73
C ASN A 9 45.28 -3.24 5.91
N LEU A 10 44.19 -2.82 6.55
CA LEU A 10 43.09 -2.10 5.91
C LEU A 10 43.57 -0.78 5.30
N LEU A 11 44.33 0.01 6.08
CA LEU A 11 44.94 1.27 5.65
C LEU A 11 46.12 1.05 4.69
N GLY A 12 46.88 -0.03 4.86
CA GLY A 12 48.03 -0.40 4.03
C GLY A 12 47.65 -0.83 2.61
N ALA A 13 46.47 -1.44 2.44
CA ALA A 13 45.93 -1.84 1.13
C ALA A 13 45.31 -0.68 0.32
N ARG A 14 45.26 0.53 0.90
CA ARG A 14 44.90 1.82 0.28
C ARG A 14 43.67 1.72 -0.64
N LEU A 15 43.90 1.77 -1.96
CA LEU A 15 42.88 1.95 -2.98
C LEU A 15 41.91 0.76 -3.11
N ARG A 16 42.41 -0.47 -3.00
CA ARG A 16 41.58 -1.68 -3.16
C ARG A 16 40.53 -1.76 -2.07
N THR A 17 40.94 -1.52 -0.82
CA THR A 17 40.03 -1.56 0.32
C THR A 17 39.05 -0.39 0.29
N PHE A 18 39.50 0.80 -0.10
CA PHE A 18 38.62 1.95 -0.26
C PHE A 18 37.53 1.69 -1.31
N LEU A 19 37.87 1.20 -2.51
CA LEU A 19 36.88 0.89 -3.54
C LEU A 19 35.88 -0.17 -3.09
N ASN A 20 36.34 -1.25 -2.46
CA ASN A 20 35.45 -2.32 -2.02
C ASN A 20 34.47 -1.83 -0.94
N VAL A 21 34.94 -1.06 0.03
CA VAL A 21 34.09 -0.50 1.08
C VAL A 21 33.10 0.51 0.48
N LEU A 22 33.55 1.35 -0.45
CA LEU A 22 32.70 2.33 -1.12
C LEU A 22 31.59 1.67 -1.94
N VAL A 23 31.92 0.70 -2.78
CA VAL A 23 30.94 -0.04 -3.58
C VAL A 23 29.94 -0.73 -2.66
N THR A 24 30.42 -1.42 -1.63
CA THR A 24 29.56 -2.12 -0.67
C THR A 24 28.63 -1.17 0.08
N ALA A 25 29.15 -0.05 0.60
CA ALA A 25 28.36 0.95 1.29
C ALA A 25 27.32 1.59 0.36
N PHE A 26 27.70 1.84 -0.90
CA PHE A 26 26.78 2.38 -1.90
C PHE A 26 25.69 1.38 -2.28
N SER A 27 25.99 0.09 -2.38
CA SER A 27 24.99 -0.95 -2.59
C SER A 27 23.96 -0.99 -1.45
N PHE A 28 24.42 -0.96 -0.19
CA PHE A 28 23.50 -0.90 0.95
C PHE A 28 22.68 0.38 0.97
N PHE A 29 23.30 1.52 0.65
CA PHE A 29 22.59 2.79 0.51
C PHE A 29 21.47 2.69 -0.53
N LEU A 30 21.75 2.16 -1.73
CA LEU A 30 20.74 2.02 -2.79
C LEU A 30 19.60 1.10 -2.37
N ILE A 31 19.89 -0.03 -1.71
CA ILE A 31 18.87 -0.96 -1.22
C ILE A 31 17.94 -0.24 -0.23
N LEU A 32 18.52 0.47 0.74
CA LEU A 32 17.75 1.21 1.74
C LEU A 32 16.97 2.37 1.11
N PHE A 33 17.59 3.11 0.19
CA PHE A 33 16.97 4.22 -0.53
C PHE A 33 15.74 3.75 -1.31
N MET A 34 15.87 2.67 -2.07
CA MET A 34 14.76 2.10 -2.82
C MET A 34 13.65 1.62 -1.88
N SER A 35 13.99 0.91 -0.80
CA SER A 35 13.01 0.43 0.18
C SER A 35 12.24 1.59 0.82
N ALA A 36 12.95 2.63 1.28
CA ALA A 36 12.34 3.81 1.88
C ALA A 36 11.47 4.60 0.88
N MET A 37 11.88 4.67 -0.38
CA MET A 37 11.09 5.28 -1.45
C MET A 37 9.80 4.49 -1.70
N TYR A 38 9.86 3.15 -1.76
CA TYR A 38 8.67 2.29 -1.88
C TYR A 38 7.71 2.47 -0.71
N ASP A 39 8.23 2.46 0.52
CA ASP A 39 7.42 2.66 1.72
C ASP A 39 6.78 4.05 1.75
N GLY A 40 7.52 5.08 1.35
CA GLY A 40 7.01 6.45 1.23
C GLY A 40 5.89 6.58 0.21
N MET A 41 6.05 5.97 -0.97
CA MET A 41 5.01 5.93 -2.00
C MET A 41 3.77 5.17 -1.53
N LEU A 42 3.96 4.02 -0.85
CA LEU A 42 2.86 3.23 -0.31
C LEU A 42 2.07 4.03 0.74
N GLN A 43 2.76 4.73 1.65
CA GLN A 43 2.11 5.54 2.65
C GLN A 43 1.35 6.71 2.03
N HIS A 44 1.92 7.35 1.01
CA HIS A 44 1.24 8.41 0.27
C HIS A 44 0.00 7.89 -0.47
N ALA A 45 0.11 6.75 -1.16
CA ALA A 45 -1.02 6.13 -1.84
C ALA A 45 -2.16 5.80 -0.86
N LYS A 46 -1.84 5.26 0.32
CA LYS A 46 -2.83 5.02 1.37
C LYS A 46 -3.52 6.29 1.83
N GLN A 47 -2.77 7.37 2.04
CA GLN A 47 -3.34 8.66 2.43
C GLN A 47 -4.28 9.18 1.33
N VAL A 48 -3.84 9.15 0.07
CA VAL A 48 -4.68 9.57 -1.07
C VAL A 48 -5.94 8.72 -1.16
N THR A 49 -5.84 7.39 -1.07
CA THR A 49 -7.00 6.48 -1.04
C THR A 49 -7.95 6.80 0.11
N MET A 50 -7.43 7.09 1.31
CA MET A 50 -8.28 7.51 2.42
C MET A 50 -8.97 8.84 2.15
N ASP A 51 -8.26 9.82 1.59
CA ASP A 51 -8.81 11.15 1.34
C ASP A 51 -9.82 11.16 0.18
N THR A 52 -9.65 10.30 -0.84
CA THR A 52 -10.46 10.32 -2.06
C THR A 52 -11.52 9.22 -2.15
N GLU A 53 -11.18 7.98 -1.81
CA GLU A 53 -12.08 6.82 -2.01
C GLU A 53 -12.85 6.45 -0.74
N ILE A 54 -12.19 6.51 0.42
CA ILE A 54 -12.83 6.11 1.69
C ILE A 54 -13.44 7.31 2.41
N ALA A 55 -12.89 8.52 2.26
CA ALA A 55 -13.37 9.78 2.84
C ALA A 55 -13.85 9.65 4.31
N GLY A 56 -15.17 9.68 4.56
CA GLY A 56 -15.78 9.55 5.88
C GLY A 56 -16.04 8.12 6.36
N GLY A 57 -15.67 7.12 5.56
CA GLY A 57 -15.96 5.70 5.74
C GLY A 57 -16.88 5.14 4.65
N ALA A 58 -16.74 3.85 4.37
CA ALA A 58 -17.64 3.11 3.50
C ALA A 58 -18.35 2.02 4.32
N TYR A 59 -19.67 1.92 4.18
CA TYR A 59 -20.47 0.86 4.80
C TYR A 59 -20.80 -0.20 3.77
N TRP A 60 -20.38 -1.43 4.04
CA TRP A 60 -20.46 -2.56 3.12
C TRP A 60 -21.50 -3.55 3.64
N HIS A 61 -22.17 -4.24 2.74
CA HIS A 61 -23.08 -5.31 3.15
C HIS A 61 -22.30 -6.41 3.88
N PRO A 62 -22.80 -6.99 4.99
CA PRO A 62 -22.07 -8.02 5.74
C PRO A 62 -21.69 -9.27 4.93
N GLU A 63 -22.48 -9.57 3.90
CA GLU A 63 -22.25 -10.72 3.00
C GLU A 63 -21.41 -10.34 1.76
N TYR A 64 -21.02 -9.07 1.61
CA TYR A 64 -20.16 -8.64 0.50
C TYR A 64 -18.71 -8.98 0.81
N ASP A 65 -18.08 -9.76 -0.07
CA ASP A 65 -16.65 -10.02 -0.04
C ASP A 65 -15.95 -9.31 -1.23
N PRO A 66 -15.07 -8.32 -1.00
CA PRO A 66 -14.31 -7.67 -2.08
C PRO A 66 -13.44 -8.64 -2.90
N LEU A 67 -13.08 -9.78 -2.34
CA LEU A 67 -12.21 -10.76 -2.99
C LEU A 67 -13.00 -11.83 -3.76
N ASP A 68 -14.32 -11.88 -3.58
CA ASP A 68 -15.20 -12.78 -4.31
C ASP A 68 -16.28 -11.99 -5.07
N PRO A 69 -16.08 -11.75 -6.38
CA PRO A 69 -17.02 -10.98 -7.19
C PRO A 69 -18.37 -11.66 -7.38
N LEU A 70 -18.54 -12.94 -7.04
CA LEU A 70 -19.84 -13.61 -7.10
C LEU A 70 -20.78 -13.18 -5.98
N THR A 71 -20.25 -12.59 -4.89
CA THR A 71 -21.05 -12.15 -3.74
C THR A 71 -21.95 -10.96 -4.02
N PHE A 72 -21.76 -10.22 -5.14
CA PHE A 72 -22.60 -9.07 -5.47
C PHE A 72 -24.08 -9.42 -5.58
N GLU A 73 -24.43 -10.58 -6.17
CA GLU A 73 -25.82 -10.96 -6.37
C GLU A 73 -26.57 -11.19 -5.05
N ASP A 74 -25.88 -11.74 -4.06
CA ASP A 74 -26.42 -12.05 -2.73
C ASP A 74 -26.31 -10.86 -1.76
N ALA A 75 -25.32 -9.98 -1.94
CA ALA A 75 -25.02 -8.87 -1.04
C ALA A 75 -25.87 -7.60 -1.30
N HIS A 76 -27.15 -7.79 -1.57
CA HIS A 76 -28.10 -6.71 -1.81
C HIS A 76 -29.09 -6.57 -0.64
N SER A 77 -29.13 -5.39 -0.02
CA SER A 77 -30.21 -5.05 0.89
C SER A 77 -30.47 -3.55 0.96
N VAL A 78 -31.63 -3.20 1.51
CA VAL A 78 -31.94 -1.80 1.83
C VAL A 78 -30.98 -1.33 2.92
N PRO A 79 -30.39 -0.12 2.81
CA PRO A 79 -29.52 0.42 3.84
C PRO A 79 -30.21 0.39 5.23
N PRO A 80 -29.49 0.00 6.30
CA PRO A 80 -30.03 0.06 7.66
C PRO A 80 -30.50 1.48 8.00
N ALA A 81 -31.50 1.62 8.88
CA ALA A 81 -32.11 2.91 9.20
C ALA A 81 -31.10 4.03 9.57
N ALA A 82 -30.01 3.68 10.27
CA ALA A 82 -28.95 4.63 10.61
C ALA A 82 -28.18 5.14 9.38
N VAL A 83 -27.94 4.28 8.39
CA VAL A 83 -27.29 4.64 7.12
C VAL A 83 -28.27 5.38 6.22
N GLN A 84 -29.54 4.97 6.19
CA GLN A 84 -30.59 5.65 5.44
C GLN A 84 -30.76 7.10 5.90
N ALA A 85 -30.73 7.38 7.20
CA ALA A 85 -30.76 8.75 7.73
C ALA A 85 -29.60 9.61 7.19
N LEU A 86 -28.39 9.05 7.07
CA LEU A 86 -27.24 9.75 6.48
C LEU A 86 -27.42 10.02 4.98
N VAL A 87 -28.06 9.10 4.25
CA VAL A 87 -28.43 9.29 2.84
C VAL A 87 -29.45 10.42 2.70
N ASP A 88 -30.47 10.43 3.55
CA ASP A 88 -31.53 11.44 3.54
C ASP A 88 -30.97 12.85 3.88
N GLU A 89 -29.99 12.92 4.79
CA GLU A 89 -29.24 14.14 5.12
C GLU A 89 -28.19 14.55 4.07
N LYS A 90 -28.07 13.81 2.95
CA LYS A 90 -27.06 14.00 1.89
C LYS A 90 -25.60 13.91 2.38
N LYS A 91 -25.37 13.18 3.46
CA LYS A 91 -24.04 12.89 4.02
C LYS A 91 -23.45 11.57 3.53
N ALA A 92 -24.28 10.71 2.94
CA ALA A 92 -23.88 9.47 2.29
C ALA A 92 -24.66 9.29 0.98
N PHE A 93 -24.19 8.39 0.10
CA PHE A 93 -24.92 8.00 -1.10
C PHE A 93 -24.93 6.46 -1.20
N PRO A 94 -26.08 5.84 -1.51
CA PRO A 94 -26.15 4.39 -1.70
C PRO A 94 -25.58 4.02 -3.08
N VAL A 95 -24.79 2.95 -3.13
CA VAL A 95 -24.26 2.36 -4.37
C VAL A 95 -24.81 0.95 -4.51
N LEU A 96 -25.44 0.68 -5.65
CA LEU A 96 -25.89 -0.66 -6.03
C LEU A 96 -25.01 -1.15 -7.17
N VAL A 97 -24.40 -2.32 -7.00
CA VAL A 97 -23.54 -2.97 -8.00
C VAL A 97 -24.17 -4.32 -8.35
N SER A 98 -24.47 -4.56 -9.62
CA SER A 98 -25.06 -5.82 -10.08
C SER A 98 -24.28 -6.34 -11.29
N GLN A 99 -24.17 -7.67 -11.41
CA GLN A 99 -23.49 -8.28 -12.54
C GLN A 99 -24.32 -8.16 -13.82
N ALA A 100 -23.67 -7.82 -14.92
CA ALA A 100 -24.30 -7.76 -16.24
C ALA A 100 -23.51 -8.60 -17.25
N SER A 101 -24.23 -9.31 -18.12
CA SER A 101 -23.65 -10.06 -19.24
C SER A 101 -23.90 -9.31 -20.54
N ILE A 102 -22.83 -9.02 -21.28
CA ILE A 102 -22.92 -8.43 -22.62
C ILE A 102 -22.62 -9.54 -23.63
N TYR A 103 -23.59 -9.87 -24.48
CA TYR A 103 -23.39 -10.78 -25.60
C TYR A 103 -23.03 -9.98 -26.87
N PRO A 104 -21.98 -10.35 -27.61
CA PRO A 104 -21.78 -9.82 -28.94
C PRO A 104 -22.88 -10.35 -29.87
N GLY A 105 -23.54 -9.43 -30.58
CA GLY A 105 -24.53 -9.74 -31.61
C GLY A 105 -23.90 -10.20 -32.93
#